data_AF-A0A367A7L6-F1
#
_entry.id   AF-A0A367A7L6-F1
#
_cell.length_a   1.000
_cell.length_b   1.000
_cell.length_c   1.000
_cell.angle_alpha   90.00
_cell.angle_beta   90.00
_cell.angle_gamma   90.00
#
_symmetry.space_group_name_H-M   'P 1'
#
loop_
_entity.id
_entity.type
_entity.pdbx_description
1 polymer ?
#
loop_
_entity_poly.entity_id
_entity_poly.type
_entity_poly.pdbx_seq_one_letter_code
_entity_poly.pdbx_strand_id
1 'polypeptide(L)' 'MTTQKAPSPEALANVTEGNVESRAELLPEEEAMRGSGMEEVAAEVILAESEERTVHADPDDAQGAHRQSAETADLP' A
#
# COMPACT_ATOMS: atom_id res chain seq x y z
N MET A 1 -3.07 -17.38 7.85
CA MET A 1 -2.73 -16.19 8.65
C MET A 1 -1.81 -15.36 7.81
N THR A 2 -2.23 -14.16 7.40
CA THR A 2 -1.31 -13.15 6.88
C THR A 2 -0.48 -12.71 8.08
N THR A 3 0.80 -13.08 8.11
CA THR A 3 1.70 -12.46 9.07
C THR A 3 1.82 -11.00 8.65
N GLN A 4 1.21 -10.08 9.40
CA GLN A 4 1.50 -8.65 9.24
C GLN A 4 2.97 -8.46 9.63
N LYS A 5 3.86 -8.66 8.65
CA LYS A 5 5.29 -8.48 8.80
C LYS A 5 5.50 -6.98 8.91
N ALA A 6 6.22 -6.56 9.94
CA ALA A 6 6.62 -5.16 10.03
C ALA A 6 7.47 -4.79 8.79
N PRO A 7 7.27 -3.59 8.21
CA PRO A 7 8.09 -3.11 7.10
C PRO A 7 9.58 -3.12 7.47
N SER A 8 10.42 -3.40 6.48
CA SER A 8 11.88 -3.35 6.64
C SER A 8 12.36 -1.91 6.94
N PRO A 9 13.54 -1.75 7.56
CA PRO A 9 14.14 -0.42 7.75
C PRO A 9 14.35 0.34 6.43
N GLU A 10 14.62 -0.37 5.33
CA GLU A 10 14.75 0.21 3.99
C GLU A 10 13.41 0.76 3.49
N ALA A 11 12.32 -0.01 3.62
CA ALA A 11 10.98 0.45 3.28
C ALA A 11 10.56 1.68 4.11
N LEU A 12 10.85 1.69 5.41
CA LEU A 12 10.58 2.83 6.29
C LEU A 12 11.38 4.08 5.91
N ALA A 13 12.63 3.92 5.44
CA ALA A 13 13.47 5.04 5.02
C ALA A 13 12.94 5.76 3.76
N ASN A 14 12.12 5.09 2.95
CA ASN A 14 11.47 5.67 1.78
C ASN A 14 10.15 6.39 2.11
N VAL A 15 9.64 6.25 3.33
CA VAL A 15 8.48 7.02 3.79
C VAL A 15 8.96 8.43 4.18
N THR A 16 8.38 9.45 3.56
CA THR A 16 8.78 10.84 3.70
C THR A 16 7.57 11.69 4.04
N GLU A 17 7.77 12.83 4.70
CA GLU A 17 6.67 13.74 5.01
C GLU A 17 5.84 14.11 3.77
N GLY A 18 6.51 14.41 2.65
CA GLY A 18 5.82 14.79 1.40
C GLY A 18 5.00 13.66 0.77
N ASN A 19 5.41 12.40 0.87
CA ASN A 19 4.59 11.30 0.35
C ASN A 19 3.44 10.94 1.30
N VAL A 20 3.63 11.08 2.61
CA VAL A 20 2.56 10.94 3.61
C VAL A 20 1.49 12.01 3.39
N GLU A 21 1.88 13.29 3.28
CA GLU A 21 0.95 14.39 3.02
C GLU A 21 0.13 14.16 1.75
N SER A 22 0.79 13.79 0.65
CA SER A 22 0.09 13.52 -0.62
C SER A 22 -0.81 12.30 -0.54
N ARG A 23 -0.45 11.29 0.24
CA ARG A 23 -1.23 10.05 0.37
C ARG A 23 -2.38 10.16 1.38
N ALA A 24 -2.27 11.08 2.33
CA ALA A 24 -3.30 11.41 3.32
C ALA A 24 -4.49 12.17 2.73
N GLU A 25 -4.49 12.47 1.42
CA GLU A 25 -5.65 13.00 0.72
C GLU A 25 -6.84 12.03 0.81
N LEU A 26 -7.87 12.45 1.56
CA LEU A 26 -9.09 11.68 1.80
C LEU A 26 -10.03 11.69 0.59
N LEU A 27 -10.78 10.60 0.42
CA LEU A 27 -11.90 10.56 -0.52
C LEU A 27 -13.06 11.46 -0.03
N PRO A 28 -13.95 11.91 -0.93
CA PRO A 28 -15.09 12.76 -0.55
C PRO A 28 -15.98 12.13 0.53
N GLU A 29 -16.15 10.81 0.52
CA GLU A 29 -16.90 10.04 1.52
C GLU A 29 -16.20 9.95 2.89
N GLU A 30 -14.89 10.22 2.94
CA GLU A 30 -14.06 10.15 4.15
C GLU A 30 -13.83 11.52 4.80
N GLU A 31 -14.40 12.59 4.26
CA GLU A 31 -14.18 13.98 4.70
C GLU A 31 -14.41 14.18 6.21
N ALA A 32 -15.30 13.38 6.82
CA ALA A 32 -15.54 13.41 8.26
C ALA A 32 -14.32 13.00 9.12
N MET A 33 -13.32 12.34 8.54
CA MET A 33 -12.07 11.95 9.19
C MET A 33 -10.99 13.03 9.08
N ARG A 34 -11.22 14.11 8.35
CA ARG A 34 -10.23 15.18 8.17
C ARG A 34 -9.87 15.83 9.51
N GLY A 35 -8.58 15.98 9.77
CA GLY A 35 -8.03 16.54 11.00
C GLY A 35 -8.06 15.56 12.18
N SER A 36 -8.37 14.28 11.93
CA SER A 36 -8.33 13.24 12.97
C SER A 36 -6.90 12.82 13.32
N GLY A 37 -5.95 13.05 12.40
CA GLY A 37 -4.59 12.52 12.49
C GLY A 37 -4.49 11.05 12.07
N MET A 38 -5.63 10.40 11.78
CA MET A 38 -5.66 9.02 11.32
C MET A 38 -5.30 8.93 9.84
N GLU A 39 -5.53 10.00 9.07
CA GLU A 39 -5.21 10.07 7.66
C GLU A 39 -3.71 9.94 7.40
N GLU A 40 -2.87 10.64 8.17
CA GLU A 40 -1.41 10.54 8.06
C GLU A 40 -0.90 9.19 8.57
N VAL A 41 -1.45 8.68 9.67
CA VAL A 41 -1.08 7.36 10.21
C VAL A 41 -1.42 6.25 9.21
N ALA A 42 -2.59 6.30 8.58
CA ALA A 42 -2.98 5.35 7.56
C ALA A 42 -2.10 5.47 6.32
N ALA A 43 -1.80 6.69 5.88
CA ALA A 43 -0.90 6.95 4.77
C ALA A 43 0.50 6.38 5.03
N GLU A 44 1.08 6.61 6.20
CA GLU A 44 2.40 6.10 6.59
C GLU A 44 2.45 4.56 6.54
N VAL A 45 1.45 3.89 7.11
CA VAL A 45 1.37 2.41 7.08
C VAL A 45 1.27 1.89 5.65
N ILE A 46 0.38 2.47 4.84
CA ILE A 46 0.16 2.03 3.45
C ILE A 46 1.43 2.21 2.63
N LEU A 47 2.13 3.34 2.79
CA LEU A 47 3.37 3.62 2.08
C LEU A 47 4.46 2.64 2.50
N ALA A 48 4.67 2.44 3.80
CA ALA A 48 5.68 1.51 4.29
C ALA A 48 5.43 0.06 3.79
N GLU A 49 4.17 -0.40 3.80
CA GLU A 49 3.81 -1.70 3.24
C GLU A 49 4.00 -1.78 1.73
N SER A 50 3.74 -0.69 1.01
CA SER A 50 3.92 -0.64 -0.45
C SER A 50 5.39 -0.66 -0.84
N GLU A 51 6.23 0.07 -0.11
CA GLU A 51 7.69 0.03 -0.25
C GLU A 51 8.23 -1.37 0.09
N GLU A 52 7.75 -2.00 1.16
CA GLU A 52 8.12 -3.38 1.49
C GLU A 52 7.79 -4.34 0.35
N ARG A 53 6.59 -4.26 -0.25
CA ARG A 53 6.23 -5.11 -1.40
C ARG A 53 7.04 -4.80 -2.66
N THR A 54 7.54 -3.57 -2.78
CA THR A 54 8.36 -3.16 -3.93
C THR A 54 9.79 -3.67 -3.79
N VAL A 55 10.39 -3.55 -2.61
CA VAL A 55 11.76 -3.99 -2.31
C VAL A 55 11.84 -5.51 -2.08
N HIS A 56 10.83 -6.06 -1.41
CA HIS A 56 10.72 -7.46 -1.01
C HIS A 56 9.43 -8.07 -1.56
N ALA A 57 9.32 -8.11 -2.88
CA ALA A 57 8.20 -8.75 -3.57
C ALA A 57 7.94 -10.17 -3.03
N ASP A 58 6.68 -10.47 -2.74
CA ASP A 58 6.29 -11.80 -2.30
C ASP A 58 6.61 -12.80 -3.43
N PRO A 59 7.24 -13.95 -3.15
CA PRO A 59 7.39 -15.01 -4.16
C PRO A 59 6.06 -15.36 -4.84
N ASP A 60 4.92 -15.31 -4.16
CA ASP A 60 3.61 -15.58 -4.75
C ASP A 60 3.17 -14.47 -5.75
N ASP A 61 3.57 -13.22 -5.52
CA ASP A 61 3.36 -12.11 -6.47
C ASP A 61 4.24 -12.29 -7.72
N ALA A 62 5.48 -12.73 -7.54
CA ALA A 62 6.43 -12.97 -8.63
C ALA A 62 6.08 -14.19 -9.49
N GLN A 63 5.35 -15.16 -8.93
CA GLN A 63 4.96 -16.40 -9.62
C GLN A 63 3.63 -16.31 -10.36
N GLY A 64 3.00 -15.14 -10.45
CA GLY A 64 1.80 -14.94 -11.26
C GLY A 64 0.53 -15.54 -10.66
N ALA A 65 0.42 -15.62 -9.33
CA ALA A 65 -0.81 -16.02 -8.66
C ALA A 65 -1.98 -15.02 -8.89
N HIS A 66 -1.68 -13.83 -9.42
CA HIS A 66 -2.67 -12.89 -9.93
C HIS A 66 -3.07 -13.28 -11.36
N ARG A 67 -4.38 -13.39 -11.61
CA ARG A 67 -4.94 -13.62 -12.95
C ARG A 67 -4.31 -12.66 -13.95
N GLN A 68 -3.72 -13.19 -15.01
CA GLN A 68 -3.17 -12.38 -16.07
C GLN A 68 -4.31 -11.72 -16.86
N SER A 69 -4.06 -10.55 -17.45
CA SER A 69 -5.06 -9.88 -18.30
C SER A 69 -5.53 -10.79 -19.44
N ALA A 70 -4.66 -11.66 -19.96
CA ALA A 70 -4.99 -12.66 -20.98
C ALA A 70 -6.02 -13.70 -20.48
N GLU A 71 -6.03 -14.03 -19.19
CA GLU A 71 -6.95 -15.02 -18.60
C GLU A 71 -8.34 -14.43 -18.30
N THR A 72 -8.47 -13.11 -18.33
CA THR A 72 -9.73 -12.39 -18.06
C THR A 72 -10.32 -11.71 -19.29
N ALA A 73 -9.52 -11.49 -20.33
CA ALA A 73 -9.96 -10.85 -21.57
C ALA A 73 -10.99 -11.66 -22.38
N ASP A 74 -10.98 -13.00 -22.24
CA ASP A 74 -11.85 -13.91 -23.00
C ASP A 74 -13.00 -14.51 -22.16
N LEU A 75 -13.28 -13.97 -20.97
CA LEU A 75 -14.45 -14.39 -20.18
C LEU A 75 -15.73 -13.79 -20.82
N PRO A 76 -16.74 -14.63 -21.15
CA PRO A 76 -17.98 -14.19 -21.79
C PRO A 76 -18.87 -13.30 -20.89
#